data_AF-A0A9E5LLF6-F1
#
_entry.id   AF-A0A9E5LLF6-F1
#
_cell.length_a   1.000
_cell.length_b   1.000
_cell.length_c   1.000
_cell.angle_alpha   90.00
_cell.angle_beta   90.00
_cell.angle_gamma   90.00
#
_symmetry.space_group_name_H-M   'P 1'
#
loop_
_entity.id
_entity.type
_entity.pdbx_description
1 polymer ?
#
loop_
_entity_poly.entity_id
_entity_poly.type
_entity_poly.pdbx_seq_one_letter_code
_entity_poly.pdbx_strand_id
1 'polypeptide(L)' 'YQDESAIAAKSGYGEIICHCERATKQEVLDALDSAIPPTTLGGLGRRTRAGLGRCQGFYCHSELRKMLESK' A
#
# COMPACT_ATOMS: atom_id res chain seq x y z
N TYR A 1 -8.77 -6.77 0.59
CA TYR A 1 -8.45 -8.20 0.84
C TYR A 1 -9.63 -9.07 1.22
N GLN A 2 -10.78 -8.52 1.65
CA GLN A 2 -11.99 -9.31 1.93
C GLN A 2 -13.07 -9.18 0.85
N ASP A 3 -12.89 -8.25 -0.08
CA ASP A 3 -13.82 -8.02 -1.19
C ASP A 3 -13.43 -8.90 -2.39
N GLU A 4 -14.19 -9.97 -2.60
CA GLU A 4 -13.97 -10.93 -3.68
C GLU A 4 -14.11 -10.29 -5.07
N SER A 5 -15.01 -9.32 -5.21
CA SER A 5 -15.24 -8.63 -6.49
C SER A 5 -14.04 -7.75 -6.86
N ALA A 6 -13.49 -7.02 -5.89
CA ALA A 6 -12.29 -6.23 -6.08
C ALA A 6 -11.08 -7.13 -6.38
N ILE A 7 -10.93 -8.25 -5.68
CA ILE A 7 -9.86 -9.23 -5.91
C ILE A 7 -9.97 -9.83 -7.32
N ALA A 8 -11.18 -10.15 -7.79
CA ALA A 8 -11.40 -10.64 -9.14
C ALA A 8 -11.02 -9.60 -10.20
N ALA A 9 -11.29 -8.31 -9.96
CA ALA A 9 -10.92 -7.23 -10.87
C ALA A 9 -9.41 -6.94 -10.88
N LYS A 10 -8.77 -6.87 -9.71
CA LYS A 10 -7.32 -6.74 -9.53
C LYS A 10 -6.86 -7.61 -8.38
N SER A 11 -6.11 -8.67 -8.69
CA SER A 11 -5.65 -9.67 -7.71
C SER A 11 -4.82 -9.06 -6.57
N GLY A 12 -4.15 -7.93 -6.80
CA GLY A 12 -3.37 -7.23 -5.78
C GLY A 12 -4.19 -6.73 -4.58
N TYR A 13 -5.52 -6.61 -4.67
CA TYR A 13 -6.37 -6.33 -3.50
C TYR A 13 -6.43 -7.51 -2.54
N GLY A 14 -6.01 -8.72 -2.95
CA GLY A 14 -5.88 -9.90 -2.10
C GLY A 14 -4.52 -10.00 -1.40
N GLU A 15 -3.51 -9.26 -1.86
CA GLU A 15 -2.15 -9.32 -1.34
C GLU A 15 -1.95 -8.25 -0.24
N ILE A 16 -1.86 -8.68 1.03
CA ILE A 16 -1.59 -7.75 2.14
C ILE A 16 -0.10 -7.35 2.14
N ILE A 17 0.16 -6.05 2.06
CA ILE A 17 1.50 -5.48 2.15
C ILE A 17 1.81 -4.92 3.55
N CYS A 18 0.79 -4.44 4.27
CA CYS A 18 0.93 -3.98 5.65
C CYS A 18 -0.05 -4.72 6.56
N HIS A 19 0.44 -5.72 7.30
CA HIS A 19 -0.40 -6.53 8.16
C HIS A 19 -1.06 -5.73 9.30
N CYS A 20 -0.33 -4.76 9.89
CA CYS A 20 -0.87 -3.97 11.00
C CYS A 20 -2.10 -3.14 10.61
N GLU A 21 -2.09 -2.56 9.42
CA GLU A 21 -3.17 -1.69 8.92
C GLU A 21 -4.10 -2.43 7.96
N ARG A 22 -3.79 -3.69 7.66
CA ARG A 22 -4.49 -4.53 6.68
C ARG A 22 -4.55 -3.90 5.28
N ALA A 23 -3.56 -3.07 4.96
CA ALA A 23 -3.42 -2.45 3.66
C ALA A 23 -2.89 -3.45 2.64
N THR A 24 -3.43 -3.37 1.43
CA THR A 24 -3.14 -4.26 0.30
C THR A 24 -2.15 -3.62 -0.65
N LYS A 25 -1.49 -4.46 -1.45
CA LYS A 25 -0.57 -4.01 -2.48
C LYS A 25 -1.27 -3.16 -3.53
N GLN A 26 -2.49 -3.53 -3.93
CA GLN A 26 -3.22 -2.75 -4.93
C GLN A 26 -3.62 -1.37 -4.43
N GLU A 27 -4.02 -1.23 -3.16
CA GLU A 27 -4.28 0.11 -2.58
C GLU A 27 -3.03 1.01 -2.61
N VAL A 28 -1.84 0.42 -2.43
CA VAL A 28 -0.56 1.14 -2.58
C VAL A 28 -0.32 1.55 -4.03
N LEU A 29 -0.51 0.65 -4.99
CA LEU A 29 -0.36 0.94 -6.41
C LEU A 29 -1.34 2.02 -6.88
N ASP A 30 -2.61 1.93 -6.49
CA ASP A 30 -3.63 2.92 -6.84
C ASP A 30 -3.30 4.30 -6.27
N ALA A 31 -2.78 4.37 -5.03
CA ALA A 31 -2.32 5.63 -4.46
C ALA A 31 -1.15 6.22 -5.23
N LEU A 32 -0.22 5.38 -5.69
CA LEU A 32 0.92 5.77 -6.51
C LEU A 32 0.51 6.19 -7.94
N ASP A 33 -0.57 5.63 -8.49
CA ASP A 33 -1.12 5.96 -9.83
C ASP A 33 -2.14 7.12 -9.83
N SER A 34 -2.45 7.67 -8.65
CA SER A 34 -3.40 8.77 -8.54
C SER A 34 -2.93 10.06 -9.25
N ALA A 35 -3.87 10.95 -9.56
CA ALA A 35 -3.60 12.23 -10.23
C ALA A 35 -2.54 13.11 -9.53
N ILE A 36 -2.40 12.98 -8.21
CA ILE A 36 -1.34 13.61 -7.42
C ILE A 36 -0.66 12.50 -6.61
N PRO A 37 0.39 11.87 -7.17
CA PRO A 37 1.04 10.72 -6.54
C PRO A 37 1.85 11.14 -5.31
N PRO A 38 1.87 10.34 -4.23
CA PRO A 38 2.75 10.58 -3.10
C PRO A 38 4.21 10.34 -3.51
N THR A 39 5.13 11.21 -3.06
CA THR A 39 6.57 11.12 -3.36
C THR A 39 7.42 10.74 -2.14
N THR A 40 6.78 10.49 -0.99
CA THR A 40 7.44 10.11 0.26
C THR A 40 6.68 8.99 0.94
N LEU A 41 7.36 8.17 1.74
CA LEU A 41 6.70 7.13 2.56
C LEU A 41 5.63 7.72 3.49
N GLY A 42 5.87 8.90 4.07
CA GLY A 42 4.88 9.58 4.90
C GLY A 42 3.67 10.08 4.09
N GLY A 43 3.87 10.49 2.84
CA GLY A 43 2.77 10.82 1.92
C GLY A 43 1.96 9.58 1.55
N LEU A 44 2.65 8.48 1.23
CA LEU A 44 2.03 7.21 0.89
C LEU A 44 1.22 6.65 2.06
N GLY A 45 1.80 6.63 3.26
CA GLY A 45 1.12 6.17 4.47
C GLY A 45 -0.12 7.00 4.83
N ARG A 46 -0.14 8.32 4.55
CA ARG A 46 -1.37 9.13 4.76
C ARG A 46 -2.52 8.73 3.84
N ARG A 47 -2.23 8.13 2.68
CA ARG A 47 -3.24 7.70 1.70
C ARG A 47 -3.68 6.26 1.90
N THR A 48 -2.76 5.38 2.28
CA THR A 48 -3.00 3.93 2.32
C THR A 48 -2.98 3.35 3.72
N ARG A 49 -2.62 4.16 4.72
CA ARG A 49 -2.27 3.75 6.09
C ARG A 49 -1.03 2.87 6.21
N ALA A 50 -0.52 2.30 5.12
CA ALA A 50 0.62 1.40 5.14
C ALA A 50 1.84 2.03 5.81
N GLY A 51 2.45 1.30 6.76
CA GLY A 51 3.57 1.79 7.56
C GLY A 51 3.20 2.56 8.83
N LEU A 52 1.91 2.91 9.04
CA LEU A 52 1.47 3.72 10.19
C LEU A 52 0.90 2.91 11.37
N GLY A 53 0.89 1.58 11.28
CA GLY A 53 0.36 0.70 12.32
C GLY A 53 1.33 0.37 13.43
N ARG A 54 0.99 -0.60 14.28
CA ARG A 54 1.77 -0.97 15.49
C ARG A 54 3.27 -1.15 15.25
N CYS A 55 3.68 -1.73 14.12
CA CYS A 55 5.08 -1.96 13.80
C CYS A 55 5.82 -0.73 13.24
N GLN A 56 5.13 0.40 13.02
CA GLN A 56 5.69 1.64 12.48
C GLN A 56 6.52 1.44 11.20
N GLY A 57 6.06 0.53 10.35
CA GLY A 57 6.68 0.23 9.06
C GLY A 57 7.88 -0.70 9.12
N PHE A 58 8.28 -1.22 10.29
CA PHE A 58 9.43 -2.12 10.45
C PHE A 58 9.44 -3.28 9.43
N TYR A 59 8.27 -3.89 9.18
CA TYR A 59 8.16 -5.03 8.27
C TYR A 59 7.87 -4.68 6.81
N CYS A 60 7.29 -3.50 6.51
CA CYS A 60 6.77 -3.20 5.17
C CYS A 60 7.46 -2.00 4.49
N HIS A 61 8.20 -1.15 5.22
CA HIS A 61 8.83 0.05 4.64
C HIS A 61 9.84 -0.25 3.54
N SER A 62 10.58 -1.36 3.63
CA SER A 62 11.53 -1.75 2.58
C SER A 62 10.81 -1.96 1.25
N GLU A 63 9.70 -2.69 1.26
CA GLU A 63 8.92 -2.97 0.06
C GLU A 63 8.16 -1.72 -0.44
N LEU A 64 7.56 -0.96 0.48
CA LEU A 64 6.90 0.31 0.15
C LEU A 64 7.87 1.30 -0.50
N ARG A 65 9.13 1.37 -0.04
CA ARG A 65 10.15 2.22 -0.61
C ARG A 65 10.50 1.78 -2.03
N LYS A 66 10.71 0.49 -2.27
CA LYS A 66 10.95 -0.02 -3.63
C LYS A 66 9.82 0.34 -4.59
N MET A 67 8.57 0.16 -4.15
CA MET A 67 7.40 0.51 -4.98
C MET A 67 7.32 2.01 -5.27
N LEU A 68 7.69 2.85 -4.31
CA LEU A 68 7.75 4.30 -4.46
C LEU A 68 8.85 4.74 -5.44
N GLU A 69 10.01 4.07 -5.40
CA GLU A 69 11.19 4.40 -6.23
C GLU A 69 11.16 3.77 -7.63
N SER A 70 10.39 2.70 -7.83
CA SER A 70 10.27 2.00 -9.12
C SER A 70 9.27 2.67 -10.08
N LYS A 71 8.88 3.91 -9.79
CA LYS A 71 7.85 4.67 -10.49
C LYS A 71 8.41 6.01 -10.97
#